data_AF-A0AAN7CA35-F1
#
_entry.id   AF-A0AAN7CA35-F1
#
_cell.length_a   1.000
_cell.length_b   1.000
_cell.length_c   1.000
_cell.angle_alpha   90.00
_cell.angle_beta   90.00
_cell.angle_gamma   90.00
#
_symmetry.space_group_name_H-M   'P 1'
#
loop_
_entity.id
_entity.type
_entity.pdbx_description
1 polymer ?
#
loop_
_entity_poly.entity_id
_entity_poly.type
_entity_poly.pdbx_seq_one_letter_code
_entity_poly.pdbx_strand_id
1 'polypeptide(L)'
;MRGIYSLVSLSLLLGAWAGPVQKRWDFKAIRNPAYPLDVVDKLEESIMPKVEAWMVKRAGKTNNCTLENASVRREWSDLSVDERKEYIRAVLCLQSKPPKAPKNKAPGSLNRFDDFVATHMTMAGMLHSPTNLFAAHRYFIHVYEKALREECGYKGSQPYMNYDRYADDPVNSPLFDGSDSSMGGNGAKSDYPGVPQPFPRPYDKIPAAGGGGCVTEGPFKDMVVSLGPKSTIVRNVPANPRADGLGSNPRCLRRDVNKFSAAGARANYTYMTIMNNTDIDSFYNRYLGQPQLKGDPHPWGIHNAGHYIIGGDPGGDFYCSPGDPVFYFHHGMLDRVWWIWQMQDPEHRVNAVPGQAAMPMPGHGGGHGGMKTRAAAAAAAADVSELVVDLGWTAPPVKLMDLNEQLGGLGGELCYIYV
;
A
#
# COMPACT_ATOMS: atom_id res chain seq x y z
N MET A 1 -47.79 75.53 -21.82
CA MET A 1 -46.49 74.92 -22.13
C MET A 1 -46.06 74.08 -20.93
N ARG A 2 -46.20 72.75 -21.00
CA ARG A 2 -45.80 71.81 -19.94
C ARG A 2 -44.43 71.24 -20.31
N GLY A 3 -43.47 71.32 -19.39
CA GLY A 3 -42.10 70.85 -19.57
C GLY A 3 -41.99 69.32 -19.51
N ILE A 4 -41.10 68.78 -20.34
CA ILE A 4 -40.75 67.36 -20.42
C ILE A 4 -39.36 67.20 -19.79
N TYR A 5 -39.28 66.48 -18.66
CA TYR A 5 -38.04 65.96 -18.11
C TYR A 5 -37.84 64.54 -18.65
N SER A 6 -36.74 64.30 -19.37
CA SER A 6 -36.34 62.95 -19.80
C SER A 6 -35.44 62.31 -18.75
N LEU A 7 -35.85 61.13 -18.27
CA LEU A 7 -35.07 60.22 -17.44
C LEU A 7 -34.04 59.48 -18.30
N VAL A 8 -32.77 59.58 -17.94
CA VAL A 8 -31.68 58.76 -18.50
C VAL A 8 -31.56 57.51 -17.64
N SER A 9 -31.89 56.35 -18.21
CA SER A 9 -31.65 55.05 -17.57
C SER A 9 -30.22 54.60 -17.83
N LEU A 10 -29.42 54.50 -16.76
CA LEU A 10 -28.05 53.98 -16.80
C LEU A 10 -28.09 52.45 -16.66
N SER A 11 -27.83 51.71 -17.75
CA SER A 11 -27.73 50.25 -17.73
C SER A 11 -26.36 49.84 -17.17
N LEU A 12 -26.34 49.25 -15.97
CA LEU A 12 -25.17 48.58 -15.39
C LEU A 12 -24.92 47.26 -16.12
N LEU A 13 -23.92 47.23 -17.01
CA LEU A 13 -23.32 46.01 -17.52
C LEU A 13 -22.40 45.41 -16.44
N LEU A 14 -22.91 44.45 -15.67
CA LEU A 14 -22.07 43.56 -14.86
C LEU A 14 -21.31 42.62 -15.81
N GLY A 15 -20.07 42.98 -16.12
CA GLY A 15 -19.13 42.09 -16.79
C GLY A 15 -18.82 40.91 -15.88
N ALA A 16 -19.37 39.74 -16.19
CA ALA A 16 -18.91 38.48 -15.62
C ALA A 16 -17.48 38.25 -16.12
N TRP A 17 -16.49 38.45 -15.25
CA TRP A 17 -15.14 37.99 -15.47
C TRP A 17 -15.15 36.46 -15.48
N ALA A 18 -15.25 35.87 -16.68
CA ALA A 18 -14.86 34.48 -16.87
C ALA A 18 -13.35 34.41 -16.63
N GLY A 19 -12.95 33.89 -15.47
CA GLY A 19 -11.56 33.54 -15.22
C GLY A 19 -11.04 32.59 -16.32
N PRO A 20 -9.72 32.50 -16.53
CA PRO A 20 -9.16 31.62 -17.54
C PRO A 20 -9.67 30.20 -17.30
N VAL A 21 -10.30 29.61 -18.31
CA VAL A 21 -10.71 28.20 -18.31
C VAL A 21 -9.43 27.40 -18.19
N GLN A 22 -9.08 26.98 -16.97
CA GLN A 22 -8.01 26.02 -16.76
C GLN A 22 -8.36 24.77 -17.55
N LYS A 23 -7.48 24.40 -18.48
CA LYS A 23 -7.58 23.15 -19.21
C LYS A 23 -7.64 22.04 -18.16
N ARG A 24 -8.78 21.35 -18.06
CA ARG A 24 -8.91 20.18 -17.18
C ARG A 24 -7.91 19.12 -17.63
N TRP A 25 -7.37 18.42 -16.66
CA TRP A 25 -6.50 17.30 -16.94
C TRP A 25 -7.36 16.17 -17.52
N ASP A 26 -6.98 15.68 -18.70
CA ASP A 26 -7.69 14.62 -19.40
C ASP A 26 -6.74 13.44 -19.59
N PHE A 27 -6.72 12.55 -18.60
CA PHE A 27 -6.01 11.29 -18.70
C PHE A 27 -6.98 10.17 -19.01
N LYS A 28 -6.77 9.56 -20.18
CA LYS A 28 -7.52 8.39 -20.58
C LYS A 28 -6.86 7.13 -20.00
N ALA A 29 -7.41 6.64 -18.89
CA ALA A 29 -6.95 5.40 -18.29
C ALA A 29 -7.13 4.23 -19.26
N ILE A 30 -6.05 3.47 -19.47
CA ILE A 30 -6.10 2.17 -20.15
C ILE A 30 -6.63 1.17 -19.13
N ARG A 31 -7.75 0.52 -19.45
CA ARG A 31 -8.44 -0.43 -18.58
C ARG A 31 -8.59 -1.77 -19.26
N ASN A 32 -8.46 -2.83 -18.49
CA ASN A 32 -8.79 -4.17 -18.92
C ASN A 32 -10.32 -4.33 -18.95
N PRO A 33 -10.93 -4.57 -20.12
CA PRO A 33 -12.39 -4.67 -20.25
C PRO A 33 -12.99 -5.88 -19.52
N ALA A 34 -12.18 -6.87 -19.13
CA ALA A 34 -12.62 -8.00 -18.32
C ALA A 34 -12.99 -7.60 -16.88
N TYR A 35 -12.49 -6.45 -16.40
CA TYR A 35 -12.68 -5.96 -15.04
C TYR A 35 -13.34 -4.57 -15.06
N PRO A 36 -14.68 -4.49 -15.00
CA PRO A 36 -15.39 -3.21 -14.97
C PRO A 36 -15.07 -2.44 -13.68
N LEU A 37 -15.24 -1.12 -13.72
CA LEU A 37 -15.00 -0.23 -12.56
C LEU A 37 -15.89 -0.60 -11.38
N ASP A 38 -15.27 -0.86 -10.24
CA ASP A 38 -15.96 -1.06 -8.98
C ASP A 38 -16.37 0.28 -8.33
N VAL A 39 -16.93 0.23 -7.12
CA VAL A 39 -17.38 1.42 -6.39
C VAL A 39 -16.23 2.31 -5.90
N VAL A 40 -15.03 1.76 -5.68
CA VAL A 40 -13.82 2.49 -5.28
C VAL A 40 -13.18 3.15 -6.49
N ASP A 41 -13.14 2.47 -7.63
CA ASP A 41 -12.67 3.06 -8.89
C ASP A 41 -13.53 4.27 -9.29
N LYS A 42 -14.86 4.16 -9.18
CA LYS A 42 -15.77 5.30 -9.41
C LYS A 42 -15.58 6.42 -8.39
N LEU A 43 -15.27 6.07 -7.14
CA LEU A 43 -14.96 7.06 -6.10
C LEU A 43 -13.67 7.81 -6.43
N GLU A 44 -12.64 7.12 -6.90
CA GLU A 44 -11.38 7.71 -7.36
C GLU A 44 -11.60 8.65 -8.55
N GLU A 45 -12.38 8.26 -9.55
CA GLU A 45 -12.73 9.16 -10.66
C GLU A 45 -13.47 10.42 -10.15
N SER A 46 -14.35 10.26 -9.16
CA SER A 46 -15.13 11.37 -8.61
C SER A 46 -14.30 12.40 -7.81
N ILE A 47 -13.13 12.03 -7.29
CA ILE A 47 -12.25 12.98 -6.57
C ILE A 47 -11.34 13.78 -7.48
N MET A 48 -11.16 13.40 -8.75
CA MET A 48 -10.20 14.08 -9.63
C MET A 48 -10.42 15.60 -9.76
N PRO A 49 -11.67 16.13 -9.84
CA PRO A 49 -11.88 17.58 -9.79
C PRO A 49 -11.40 18.23 -8.47
N LYS A 50 -11.47 17.51 -7.34
CA LYS A 50 -10.93 17.98 -6.05
C LYS A 50 -9.40 17.95 -6.06
N VAL A 51 -8.79 16.93 -6.68
CA VAL A 51 -7.34 16.83 -6.87
C VAL A 51 -6.83 18.01 -7.72
N GLU A 52 -7.49 18.30 -8.84
CA GLU A 52 -7.18 19.46 -9.68
C GLU A 52 -7.25 20.77 -8.87
N ALA A 53 -8.34 20.98 -8.14
CA ALA A 53 -8.50 22.17 -7.29
C ALA A 53 -7.43 22.26 -6.19
N TRP A 54 -7.07 21.14 -5.57
CA TRP A 54 -6.02 21.06 -4.56
C TRP A 54 -4.65 21.44 -5.13
N MET A 55 -4.32 20.95 -6.33
CA MET A 55 -3.08 21.29 -7.04
C MET A 55 -3.01 22.78 -7.37
N VAL A 56 -4.11 23.37 -7.83
CA VAL A 56 -4.19 24.81 -8.12
C VAL A 56 -4.01 25.63 -6.84
N LYS A 57 -4.66 25.24 -5.73
CA LYS A 57 -4.50 25.92 -4.43
C LYS A 57 -3.06 25.86 -3.93
N ARG A 58 -2.32 24.80 -4.28
CA ARG A 58 -0.93 24.58 -3.90
C ARG A 58 0.08 25.02 -4.96
N ALA A 59 -0.33 25.80 -5.98
CA ALA A 59 0.59 26.32 -6.97
C ALA A 59 1.82 26.99 -6.32
N GLY A 60 3.03 26.62 -6.78
CA GLY A 60 4.30 27.06 -6.18
C GLY A 60 4.75 26.29 -4.94
N LYS A 61 3.96 25.33 -4.44
CA LYS A 61 4.26 24.45 -3.29
C LYS A 61 4.23 22.96 -3.65
N THR A 62 4.23 22.64 -4.94
CA THR A 62 4.21 21.25 -5.46
C THR A 62 5.58 20.77 -5.96
N ASN A 63 6.65 21.54 -5.77
CA ASN A 63 8.01 21.17 -6.17
C ASN A 63 8.10 20.67 -7.63
N ASN A 64 7.50 21.42 -8.56
CA ASN A 64 7.38 21.10 -9.99
C ASN A 64 6.51 19.87 -10.34
N CYS A 65 5.86 19.24 -9.36
CA CYS A 65 4.85 18.22 -9.63
C CYS A 65 3.57 18.86 -10.18
N THR A 66 3.03 18.25 -11.23
CA THR A 66 1.81 18.62 -11.96
C THR A 66 1.06 17.35 -12.34
N LEU A 67 -0.22 17.43 -12.69
CA LEU A 67 -0.95 16.24 -13.15
C LEU A 67 -0.44 15.75 -14.51
N GLU A 68 0.18 16.63 -15.29
CA GLU A 68 0.75 16.32 -16.60
C GLU A 68 2.07 15.55 -16.53
N ASN A 69 2.86 15.73 -15.46
CA ASN A 69 4.14 15.03 -15.27
C ASN A 69 4.13 13.99 -14.15
N ALA A 70 3.05 13.92 -13.37
CA ALA A 70 2.86 12.87 -12.38
C ALA A 70 2.90 11.51 -13.06
N SER A 71 3.68 10.60 -12.48
CA SER A 71 3.68 9.21 -12.93
C SER A 71 2.36 8.52 -12.54
N VAL A 72 1.96 7.50 -13.30
CA VAL A 72 0.63 6.89 -13.13
C VAL A 72 0.78 5.45 -12.67
N ARG A 73 0.39 5.19 -11.42
CA ARG A 73 0.34 3.85 -10.84
C ARG A 73 -0.99 3.19 -11.24
N ARG A 74 -0.90 2.07 -11.95
CA ARG A 74 -2.03 1.36 -12.55
C ARG A 74 -2.27 0.01 -11.88
N GLU A 75 -3.51 -0.46 -11.97
CA GLU A 75 -3.85 -1.82 -11.56
C GLU A 75 -3.12 -2.84 -12.43
N TRP A 76 -2.66 -3.95 -11.85
CA TRP A 76 -1.85 -4.95 -12.55
C TRP A 76 -2.50 -5.52 -13.81
N SER A 77 -3.81 -5.82 -13.77
CA SER A 77 -4.53 -6.34 -14.93
C SER A 77 -4.74 -5.30 -16.03
N ASP A 78 -4.61 -4.00 -15.73
CA ASP A 78 -4.67 -2.91 -16.70
C ASP A 78 -3.35 -2.72 -17.48
N LEU A 79 -2.24 -3.28 -16.98
CA LEU A 79 -0.99 -3.37 -17.74
C LEU A 79 -1.09 -4.41 -18.86
N SER A 80 -0.44 -4.11 -19.99
CA SER A 80 -0.19 -5.10 -21.03
C SER A 80 0.76 -6.19 -20.54
N VAL A 81 0.75 -7.35 -21.21
CA VAL A 81 1.65 -8.47 -20.89
C VAL A 81 3.12 -8.05 -20.92
N ASP A 82 3.52 -7.21 -21.87
CA ASP A 82 4.90 -6.73 -21.99
C ASP A 82 5.29 -5.81 -20.83
N GLU A 83 4.39 -4.91 -20.40
CA GLU A 83 4.60 -4.06 -19.23
C GLU A 83 4.73 -4.89 -17.93
N ARG A 84 3.93 -5.95 -17.79
CA ARG A 84 4.04 -6.88 -16.66
C ARG A 84 5.38 -7.61 -16.65
N LYS A 85 5.80 -8.13 -17.80
CA LYS A 85 7.10 -8.80 -17.96
C LYS A 85 8.26 -7.86 -17.67
N GLU A 86 8.16 -6.60 -18.06
CA GLU A 86 9.16 -5.58 -17.77
C GLU A 86 9.28 -5.27 -16.27
N TYR A 87 8.16 -5.23 -15.54
CA TYR A 87 8.17 -5.13 -14.08
C TYR A 87 8.83 -6.37 -13.44
N ILE A 88 8.41 -7.57 -13.83
CA ILE A 88 8.95 -8.85 -13.35
C ILE A 88 10.47 -8.91 -13.55
N ARG A 89 10.95 -8.54 -14.75
CA ARG A 89 12.38 -8.46 -15.08
C ARG A 89 13.12 -7.54 -14.10
N ALA A 90 12.54 -6.39 -13.75
CA ALA A 90 13.17 -5.46 -12.82
C ALA A 90 13.26 -6.03 -11.39
N VAL A 91 12.23 -6.75 -10.92
CA VAL A 91 12.25 -7.42 -9.60
C VAL A 91 13.33 -8.52 -9.57
N LEU A 92 13.37 -9.39 -10.58
CA LEU A 92 14.39 -10.43 -10.70
C LEU A 92 15.80 -9.84 -10.80
N CYS A 93 15.95 -8.70 -11.49
CA CYS A 93 17.20 -7.95 -11.50
C CYS A 93 17.59 -7.52 -10.08
N LEU A 94 16.67 -6.98 -9.27
CA LEU A 94 16.98 -6.57 -7.90
C LEU A 94 17.41 -7.75 -7.02
N GLN A 95 16.83 -8.93 -7.24
CA GLN A 95 17.22 -10.19 -6.61
C GLN A 95 18.60 -10.71 -7.06
N SER A 96 19.14 -10.22 -8.19
CA SER A 96 20.49 -10.55 -8.67
C SER A 96 21.58 -9.59 -8.20
N LYS A 97 21.22 -8.41 -7.70
CA LYS A 97 22.17 -7.38 -7.27
C LYS A 97 22.71 -7.68 -5.87
N PRO A 98 23.98 -7.38 -5.57
CA PRO A 98 24.58 -7.62 -4.26
C PRO A 98 23.92 -6.76 -3.17
N PRO A 99 23.71 -7.28 -1.94
CA PRO A 99 23.04 -6.56 -0.85
C PRO A 99 23.87 -5.34 -0.39
N LYS A 100 23.18 -4.27 0.03
CA LYS A 100 23.74 -3.08 0.68
C LYS A 100 23.61 -3.13 2.21
N ALA A 101 22.72 -3.96 2.77
CA ALA A 101 22.57 -4.08 4.20
C ALA A 101 23.90 -4.48 4.87
N PRO A 102 24.27 -3.90 6.03
CA PRO A 102 25.49 -4.26 6.71
C PRO A 102 25.51 -5.75 7.08
N LYS A 103 26.54 -6.50 6.64
CA LYS A 103 26.64 -7.97 6.86
C LYS A 103 26.58 -8.38 8.33
N ASN A 104 27.04 -7.53 9.26
CA ASN A 104 26.96 -7.79 10.69
C ASN A 104 25.55 -7.57 11.28
N LYS A 105 24.66 -6.85 10.57
CA LYS A 105 23.27 -6.61 10.96
C LYS A 105 22.32 -7.60 10.30
N ALA A 106 22.47 -7.83 9.00
CA ALA A 106 21.64 -8.74 8.22
C ALA A 106 22.50 -9.80 7.49
N PRO A 107 23.15 -10.73 8.21
CA PRO A 107 24.04 -11.73 7.61
C PRO A 107 23.34 -12.71 6.66
N GLY A 108 22.01 -12.83 6.74
CA GLY A 108 21.21 -13.63 5.82
C GLY A 108 20.79 -12.92 4.53
N SER A 109 21.02 -11.61 4.40
CA SER A 109 20.66 -10.89 3.17
C SER A 109 21.55 -11.35 2.01
N LEU A 110 20.95 -11.86 0.94
CA LEU A 110 21.68 -12.38 -0.22
C LEU A 110 21.73 -11.39 -1.38
N ASN A 111 20.80 -10.43 -1.43
CA ASN A 111 20.64 -9.53 -2.57
C ASN A 111 20.00 -8.19 -2.19
N ARG A 112 19.86 -7.27 -3.17
CA ARG A 112 19.23 -5.97 -2.94
C ARG A 112 17.75 -6.02 -2.60
N PHE A 113 17.03 -7.03 -3.06
CA PHE A 113 15.63 -7.23 -2.68
C PHE A 113 15.53 -7.58 -1.18
N ASP A 114 16.43 -8.42 -0.68
CA ASP A 114 16.53 -8.79 0.74
C ASP A 114 16.86 -7.60 1.65
N ASP A 115 17.50 -6.54 1.15
CA ASP A 115 17.71 -5.32 1.95
C ASP A 115 16.39 -4.69 2.37
N PHE A 116 15.37 -4.70 1.51
CA PHE A 116 14.02 -4.20 1.83
C PHE A 116 13.35 -5.08 2.88
N VAL A 117 13.46 -6.41 2.74
CA VAL A 117 12.96 -7.37 3.71
C VAL A 117 13.63 -7.15 5.07
N ALA A 118 14.95 -7.02 5.10
CA ALA A 118 15.72 -6.81 6.30
C ALA A 118 15.37 -5.45 6.97
N THR A 119 15.20 -4.38 6.20
CA THR A 119 14.76 -3.07 6.72
C THR A 119 13.40 -3.21 7.38
N HIS A 120 12.44 -3.86 6.71
CA HIS A 120 11.10 -4.02 7.25
C HIS A 120 11.09 -4.84 8.54
N MET A 121 11.84 -5.94 8.60
CA MET A 121 12.01 -6.75 9.81
C MET A 121 12.60 -5.94 10.97
N THR A 122 13.60 -5.09 10.68
CA THR A 122 14.31 -4.27 11.67
C THR A 122 13.47 -3.11 12.17
N MET A 123 12.73 -2.46 11.27
CA MET A 123 11.97 -1.24 11.52
C MET A 123 10.48 -1.49 11.77
N ALA A 124 10.04 -2.76 11.84
CA ALA A 124 8.62 -3.14 11.89
C ALA A 124 7.80 -2.37 12.93
N GLY A 125 8.35 -2.13 14.13
CA GLY A 125 7.67 -1.38 15.18
C GLY A 125 7.41 0.09 14.84
N MET A 126 8.33 0.74 14.12
CA MET A 126 8.15 2.09 13.60
C MET A 126 7.22 2.07 12.38
N LEU A 127 7.46 1.17 11.42
CA LEU A 127 6.68 1.08 10.18
C LEU A 127 5.19 0.82 10.42
N HIS A 128 4.82 0.22 11.57
CA HIS A 128 3.44 -0.11 11.92
C HIS A 128 2.95 0.59 13.19
N SER A 129 3.65 1.64 13.63
CA SER A 129 3.08 2.54 14.64
C SER A 129 1.89 3.28 14.03
N PRO A 130 0.90 3.69 14.85
CA PRO A 130 -0.21 4.48 14.35
C PRO A 130 0.22 5.71 13.55
N THR A 131 1.20 6.46 14.06
CA THR A 131 1.66 7.70 13.44
C THR A 131 2.32 7.47 12.08
N ASN A 132 3.11 6.41 11.93
CA ASN A 132 3.97 6.22 10.77
C ASN A 132 3.38 5.30 9.70
N LEU A 133 2.38 4.46 10.00
CA LEU A 133 1.92 3.38 9.13
C LEU A 133 1.78 3.77 7.66
N PHE A 134 1.05 4.85 7.40
CA PHE A 134 0.75 5.28 6.04
C PHE A 134 1.97 5.89 5.33
N ALA A 135 2.52 6.97 5.90
CA ALA A 135 3.67 7.68 5.35
C ALA A 135 4.89 6.76 5.16
N ALA A 136 5.16 5.89 6.13
CA ALA A 136 6.31 5.00 6.08
C ALA A 136 6.20 3.95 4.97
N HIS A 137 5.02 3.35 4.77
CA HIS A 137 4.82 2.39 3.69
C HIS A 137 4.77 3.06 2.32
N ARG A 138 4.24 4.29 2.21
CA ARG A 138 4.36 5.11 0.99
C ARG A 138 5.82 5.33 0.62
N TYR A 139 6.66 5.74 1.58
CA TYR A 139 8.08 5.93 1.33
C TYR A 139 8.78 4.61 0.99
N PHE A 140 8.43 3.52 1.68
CA PHE A 140 9.00 2.20 1.44
C PHE A 140 8.76 1.71 0.00
N ILE A 141 7.53 1.78 -0.50
CA ILE A 141 7.22 1.38 -1.87
C ILE A 141 7.77 2.37 -2.92
N HIS A 142 7.88 3.66 -2.59
CA HIS A 142 8.52 4.64 -3.46
C HIS A 142 10.02 4.37 -3.62
N VAL A 143 10.74 4.07 -2.53
CA VAL A 143 12.16 3.71 -2.58
C VAL A 143 12.37 2.40 -3.32
N TYR A 144 11.46 1.43 -3.15
CA TYR A 144 11.49 0.19 -3.92
C TYR A 144 11.33 0.45 -5.42
N GLU A 145 10.33 1.25 -5.82
CA GLU A 145 10.14 1.69 -7.19
C GLU A 145 11.38 2.40 -7.73
N LYS A 146 11.98 3.31 -6.96
CA LYS A 146 13.22 4.01 -7.31
C LYS A 146 14.36 3.02 -7.56
N ALA A 147 14.53 2.01 -6.70
CA ALA A 147 15.54 0.97 -6.89
C ALA A 147 15.30 0.16 -8.18
N LEU A 148 14.04 -0.20 -8.50
CA LEU A 148 13.71 -0.87 -9.76
C LEU A 148 14.09 0.00 -10.98
N ARG A 149 13.81 1.30 -10.91
CA ARG A 149 14.05 2.24 -12.02
C ARG A 149 15.53 2.57 -12.20
N GLU A 150 16.23 2.90 -11.12
CA GLU A 150 17.60 3.40 -11.14
C GLU A 150 18.64 2.27 -11.21
N GLU A 151 18.39 1.13 -10.56
CA GLU A 151 19.36 0.04 -10.50
C GLU A 151 19.09 -1.09 -11.50
N CYS A 152 17.84 -1.19 -11.94
CA CYS A 152 17.34 -2.25 -12.82
C CYS A 152 16.65 -1.74 -14.10
N GLY A 153 16.67 -0.42 -14.34
CA GLY A 153 16.26 0.18 -15.60
C GLY A 153 14.76 0.15 -15.88
N TYR A 154 13.92 -0.19 -14.90
CA TYR A 154 12.47 -0.19 -15.06
C TYR A 154 11.96 1.19 -15.51
N LYS A 155 11.07 1.22 -16.49
CA LYS A 155 10.54 2.48 -17.06
C LYS A 155 9.13 2.83 -16.62
N GLY A 156 8.37 1.83 -16.17
CA GLY A 156 7.01 2.05 -15.66
C GLY A 156 7.00 2.61 -14.24
N SER A 157 5.81 2.56 -13.64
CA SER A 157 5.54 2.92 -12.25
C SER A 157 5.14 1.70 -11.43
N GLN A 158 5.16 1.81 -10.10
CA GLN A 158 4.74 0.73 -9.20
C GLN A 158 3.25 0.38 -9.44
N PRO A 159 2.92 -0.85 -9.86
CA PRO A 159 1.54 -1.31 -9.98
C PRO A 159 0.90 -1.59 -8.61
N TYR A 160 -0.42 -1.66 -8.59
CA TYR A 160 -1.19 -2.06 -7.41
C TYR A 160 -2.13 -3.24 -7.68
N MET A 161 -2.58 -3.90 -6.62
CA MET A 161 -3.51 -5.02 -6.66
C MET A 161 -4.92 -4.57 -6.24
N ASN A 162 -5.84 -4.41 -7.19
CA ASN A 162 -7.25 -4.24 -6.81
C ASN A 162 -7.80 -5.59 -6.35
N TYR A 163 -8.12 -5.70 -5.05
CA TYR A 163 -8.57 -6.95 -4.46
C TYR A 163 -9.91 -7.45 -5.04
N ASP A 164 -10.85 -6.54 -5.35
CA ASP A 164 -12.21 -6.90 -5.75
C ASP A 164 -12.24 -7.60 -7.10
N ARG A 165 -11.38 -7.15 -8.05
CA ARG A 165 -11.22 -7.76 -9.38
C ARG A 165 -10.92 -9.25 -9.33
N TYR A 166 -10.28 -9.70 -8.25
CA TYR A 166 -9.82 -11.08 -8.11
C TYR A 166 -10.50 -11.83 -6.96
N ALA A 167 -11.41 -11.20 -6.22
CA ALA A 167 -11.92 -11.75 -4.95
C ALA A 167 -12.71 -13.05 -5.11
N ASP A 168 -13.34 -13.26 -6.27
CA ASP A 168 -14.10 -14.48 -6.58
C ASP A 168 -13.19 -15.68 -6.92
N ASP A 169 -12.07 -15.41 -7.61
CA ASP A 169 -11.10 -16.43 -8.01
C ASP A 169 -9.67 -15.87 -8.01
N PRO A 170 -9.06 -15.70 -6.82
CA PRO A 170 -7.75 -15.05 -6.72
C PRO A 170 -6.63 -15.92 -7.28
N VAL A 171 -6.80 -17.25 -7.29
CA VAL A 171 -5.79 -18.22 -7.76
C VAL A 171 -5.56 -18.08 -9.27
N ASN A 172 -6.61 -17.85 -10.04
CA ASN A 172 -6.51 -17.68 -11.51
C ASN A 172 -6.46 -16.20 -11.94
N SER A 173 -6.14 -15.29 -11.02
CA SER A 173 -5.98 -13.88 -11.34
C SER A 173 -4.72 -13.64 -12.18
N PRO A 174 -4.65 -12.56 -12.99
CA PRO A 174 -3.44 -12.17 -13.71
C PRO A 174 -2.19 -11.98 -12.82
N LEU A 175 -2.38 -11.85 -11.51
CA LEU A 175 -1.29 -11.71 -10.55
C LEU A 175 -0.76 -13.07 -10.05
N PHE A 176 -1.58 -14.12 -10.06
CA PHE A 176 -1.30 -15.44 -9.46
C PHE A 176 -1.52 -16.65 -10.39
N ASP A 177 -1.86 -16.44 -11.66
CA ASP A 177 -2.19 -17.52 -12.62
C ASP A 177 -1.01 -18.41 -13.04
N GLY A 178 0.19 -18.21 -12.47
CA GLY A 178 1.38 -19.01 -12.80
C GLY A 178 1.98 -18.75 -14.19
N SER A 179 1.41 -17.85 -14.99
CA SER A 179 1.95 -17.47 -16.31
C SER A 179 3.31 -16.78 -16.22
N ASP A 180 3.98 -16.60 -17.36
CA ASP A 180 5.23 -15.84 -17.45
C ASP A 180 5.06 -14.32 -17.25
N SER A 181 3.82 -13.85 -17.10
CA SER A 181 3.44 -12.46 -16.87
C SER A 181 2.74 -12.24 -15.52
N SER A 182 2.80 -13.23 -14.63
CA SER A 182 2.29 -13.15 -13.27
C SER A 182 3.41 -13.01 -12.25
N MET A 183 3.05 -12.77 -10.99
CA MET A 183 4.01 -12.75 -9.89
C MET A 183 4.28 -14.16 -9.33
N GLY A 184 4.06 -15.20 -10.15
CA GLY A 184 4.11 -16.61 -9.78
C GLY A 184 2.72 -17.22 -9.64
N GLY A 185 2.69 -18.48 -9.19
CA GLY A 185 1.45 -19.21 -8.93
C GLY A 185 0.99 -19.18 -7.48
N ASN A 186 -0.05 -19.98 -7.20
CA ASN A 186 -0.30 -20.50 -5.86
C ASN A 186 0.81 -21.48 -5.44
N GLY A 187 0.94 -21.70 -4.14
CA GLY A 187 1.83 -22.73 -3.61
C GLY A 187 1.26 -24.13 -3.79
N ALA A 188 2.12 -25.15 -3.85
CA ALA A 188 1.72 -26.54 -3.73
C ALA A 188 0.85 -26.75 -2.48
N LYS A 189 -0.07 -27.70 -2.51
CA LYS A 189 -0.95 -27.97 -1.38
C LYS A 189 -0.14 -28.31 -0.12
N SER A 190 -0.47 -27.66 0.99
CA SER A 190 0.11 -27.93 2.31
C SER A 190 -0.96 -27.77 3.39
N ASP A 191 -1.08 -28.75 4.27
CA ASP A 191 -2.09 -28.70 5.34
C ASP A 191 -1.60 -27.86 6.54
N TYR A 192 -2.35 -26.82 6.89
CA TYR A 192 -2.15 -26.02 8.09
C TYR A 192 -3.50 -25.50 8.61
N PRO A 193 -3.61 -25.12 9.89
CA PRO A 193 -4.92 -24.92 10.54
C PRO A 193 -5.68 -23.68 10.08
N GLY A 194 -5.11 -22.83 9.22
CA GLY A 194 -5.53 -21.46 8.93
C GLY A 194 -4.72 -20.41 9.71
N VAL A 195 -4.95 -19.14 9.42
CA VAL A 195 -4.27 -18.00 10.05
C VAL A 195 -5.11 -17.50 11.23
N PRO A 196 -4.61 -17.57 12.49
CA PRO A 196 -5.33 -17.04 13.65
C PRO A 196 -5.63 -15.55 13.51
N GLN A 197 -6.82 -15.14 13.96
CA GLN A 197 -7.26 -13.75 13.97
C GLN A 197 -7.66 -13.32 15.38
N PRO A 198 -7.47 -12.04 15.73
CA PRO A 198 -7.71 -11.50 17.07
C PRO A 198 -9.20 -11.20 17.33
N PHE A 199 -10.11 -12.00 16.75
CA PHE A 199 -11.55 -11.82 16.88
C PHE A 199 -12.18 -13.02 17.60
N PRO A 200 -13.36 -12.86 18.24
CA PRO A 200 -14.11 -13.99 18.77
C PRO A 200 -14.57 -14.97 17.68
N ARG A 201 -14.80 -16.21 18.08
CA ARG A 201 -15.45 -17.23 17.24
C ARG A 201 -16.80 -16.73 16.69
N PRO A 202 -17.16 -17.09 15.44
CA PRO A 202 -16.45 -17.99 14.52
C PRO A 202 -15.38 -17.29 13.64
N TYR A 203 -15.01 -16.05 13.94
CA TYR A 203 -14.11 -15.23 13.13
C TYR A 203 -12.68 -15.19 13.67
N ASP A 204 -12.31 -16.11 14.57
CA ASP A 204 -11.00 -16.20 15.20
C ASP A 204 -9.90 -16.73 14.26
N LYS A 205 -10.21 -16.88 12.96
CA LYS A 205 -9.31 -17.47 11.98
C LYS A 205 -9.73 -17.22 10.52
N ILE A 206 -8.74 -16.98 9.66
CA ILE A 206 -8.87 -17.11 8.19
C ILE A 206 -8.55 -18.56 7.81
N PRO A 207 -9.48 -19.32 7.19
CA PRO A 207 -9.21 -20.69 6.75
C PRO A 207 -8.11 -20.79 5.68
N ALA A 208 -7.40 -21.93 5.62
CA ALA A 208 -6.50 -22.22 4.50
C ALA A 208 -7.29 -22.40 3.19
N ALA A 209 -6.72 -22.01 2.05
CA ALA A 209 -7.38 -21.97 0.75
C ALA A 209 -6.83 -22.96 -0.29
N GLY A 210 -5.96 -23.89 0.12
CA GLY A 210 -5.54 -25.04 -0.69
C GLY A 210 -4.10 -24.99 -1.20
N GLY A 211 -3.35 -23.92 -0.91
CA GLY A 211 -1.90 -23.82 -1.09
C GLY A 211 -1.12 -24.08 0.21
N GLY A 212 -0.09 -23.29 0.45
CA GLY A 212 0.76 -23.26 1.65
C GLY A 212 2.18 -23.83 1.45
N GLY A 213 2.41 -24.58 0.38
CA GLY A 213 3.71 -25.10 -0.04
C GLY A 213 4.46 -24.16 -1.00
N CYS A 214 5.54 -24.64 -1.60
CA CYS A 214 6.34 -23.86 -2.54
C CYS A 214 5.53 -23.45 -3.77
N VAL A 215 5.74 -22.23 -4.25
CA VAL A 215 5.32 -21.81 -5.59
C VAL A 215 6.12 -22.62 -6.61
N THR A 216 5.43 -23.17 -7.62
CA THR A 216 6.06 -24.07 -8.62
C THR A 216 5.99 -23.54 -10.05
N GLU A 217 5.28 -22.43 -10.26
CA GLU A 217 4.99 -21.85 -11.57
C GLU A 217 5.32 -20.35 -11.60
N GLY A 218 5.47 -19.84 -12.82
CA GLY A 218 5.80 -18.45 -13.10
C GLY A 218 7.25 -18.04 -12.79
N PRO A 219 7.56 -16.73 -12.93
CA PRO A 219 8.93 -16.22 -12.91
C PRO A 219 9.66 -16.34 -11.57
N PHE A 220 8.92 -16.54 -10.48
CA PHE A 220 9.45 -16.58 -9.11
C PHE A 220 9.50 -18.00 -8.51
N LYS A 221 9.25 -19.06 -9.30
CA LYS A 221 9.31 -20.45 -8.81
C LYS A 221 10.68 -20.84 -8.23
N ASP A 222 11.76 -20.25 -8.75
CA ASP A 222 13.13 -20.49 -8.31
C ASP A 222 13.64 -19.39 -7.34
N MET A 223 12.75 -18.49 -6.90
CA MET A 223 13.10 -17.46 -5.94
C MET A 223 13.52 -18.06 -4.60
N VAL A 224 14.63 -17.58 -4.06
CA VAL A 224 15.13 -17.96 -2.74
C VAL A 224 14.69 -16.91 -1.72
N VAL A 225 13.85 -17.34 -0.78
CA VAL A 225 13.54 -16.60 0.45
C VAL A 225 14.67 -16.85 1.43
N SER A 226 15.46 -15.83 1.75
CA SER A 226 16.70 -15.97 2.53
C SER A 226 16.57 -15.57 4.00
N LEU A 227 15.64 -14.66 4.32
CA LEU A 227 15.42 -14.11 5.66
C LEU A 227 14.15 -14.69 6.31
N GLY A 228 14.00 -14.46 7.61
CA GLY A 228 12.90 -15.01 8.40
C GLY A 228 12.96 -16.55 8.49
N PRO A 229 11.85 -17.20 8.89
CA PRO A 229 10.66 -16.57 9.42
C PRO A 229 10.93 -16.00 10.82
N LYS A 230 10.14 -15.00 11.21
CA LYS A 230 10.01 -14.51 12.59
C LYS A 230 8.71 -14.98 13.24
N SER A 231 7.70 -15.23 12.42
CA SER A 231 6.43 -15.84 12.79
C SER A 231 5.88 -16.62 11.59
N THR A 232 5.73 -17.93 11.71
CA THR A 232 5.10 -18.74 10.66
C THR A 232 4.09 -19.72 11.23
N ILE A 233 2.98 -19.85 10.52
CA ILE A 233 1.91 -20.82 10.76
C ILE A 233 1.91 -21.93 9.69
N VAL A 234 2.73 -21.78 8.65
CA VAL A 234 2.94 -22.76 7.60
C VAL A 234 3.91 -23.82 8.10
N ARG A 235 3.60 -25.10 7.82
CA ARG A 235 4.42 -26.23 8.27
C ARG A 235 5.70 -26.38 7.45
N ASN A 236 6.68 -27.07 8.02
CA ASN A 236 7.93 -27.43 7.35
C ASN A 236 8.73 -26.21 6.84
N VAL A 237 8.66 -25.10 7.57
CA VAL A 237 9.53 -23.93 7.40
C VAL A 237 10.58 -24.00 8.51
N PRO A 238 11.88 -24.10 8.19
CA PRO A 238 12.93 -24.13 9.20
C PRO A 238 12.94 -22.85 10.03
N ALA A 239 13.13 -22.98 11.35
CA ALA A 239 13.35 -21.82 12.21
C ALA A 239 14.62 -21.08 11.80
N ASN A 240 14.59 -19.74 11.82
CA ASN A 240 15.79 -18.97 11.53
C ASN A 240 16.85 -19.21 12.63
N PRO A 241 18.15 -19.33 12.28
CA PRO A 241 19.22 -19.49 13.28
C PRO A 241 19.37 -18.29 14.22
N ARG A 242 18.78 -17.14 13.89
CA ARG A 242 18.73 -15.95 14.76
C ARG A 242 17.30 -15.62 15.14
N ALA A 243 17.10 -15.25 16.40
CA ALA A 243 15.79 -14.85 16.94
C ALA A 243 15.23 -13.56 16.30
N ASP A 244 16.09 -12.70 15.75
CA ASP A 244 15.68 -11.52 14.98
C ASP A 244 15.22 -11.86 13.55
N GLY A 245 15.41 -13.10 13.10
CA GLY A 245 15.06 -13.56 11.76
C GLY A 245 16.04 -13.10 10.67
N LEU A 246 17.14 -12.42 11.02
CA LEU A 246 18.08 -11.84 10.06
C LEU A 246 19.25 -12.79 9.68
N GLY A 247 19.21 -14.04 10.16
CA GLY A 247 20.17 -15.08 9.80
C GLY A 247 19.86 -15.69 8.44
N SER A 248 20.87 -16.29 7.80
CA SER A 248 20.67 -17.00 6.52
C SER A 248 19.78 -18.23 6.73
N ASN A 249 18.66 -18.28 6.02
CA ASN A 249 17.69 -19.38 6.06
C ASN A 249 17.04 -19.59 4.68
N PRO A 250 17.83 -20.00 3.65
CA PRO A 250 17.35 -20.11 2.28
C PRO A 250 16.29 -21.20 2.12
N ARG A 251 15.18 -20.86 1.46
CA ARG A 251 14.06 -21.76 1.15
C ARG A 251 13.24 -21.21 -0.03
N CYS A 252 12.30 -22.02 -0.53
CA CYS A 252 11.40 -21.59 -1.60
C CYS A 252 10.41 -20.51 -1.13
N LEU A 253 9.94 -19.68 -2.05
CA LEU A 253 8.73 -18.88 -1.88
C LEU A 253 7.51 -19.79 -1.70
N ARG A 254 6.66 -19.52 -0.71
CA ARG A 254 5.42 -20.28 -0.47
C ARG A 254 4.21 -19.36 -0.44
N ARG A 255 3.08 -19.81 -0.98
CA ARG A 255 1.82 -19.06 -0.99
C ARG A 255 0.62 -19.94 -0.69
N ASP A 256 -0.38 -19.36 -0.06
CA ASP A 256 -1.75 -19.87 -0.02
C ASP A 256 -2.64 -18.74 -0.54
N VAL A 257 -2.83 -18.67 -1.86
CA VAL A 257 -3.61 -17.59 -2.46
C VAL A 257 -5.07 -17.68 -1.98
N ASN A 258 -5.45 -16.78 -1.07
CA ASN A 258 -6.53 -17.06 -0.12
C ASN A 258 -7.84 -16.31 -0.42
N LYS A 259 -8.82 -17.06 -0.95
CA LYS A 259 -10.17 -16.54 -1.22
C LYS A 259 -10.95 -16.09 0.02
N PHE A 260 -10.71 -16.68 1.19
CA PHE A 260 -11.40 -16.28 2.43
C PHE A 260 -10.87 -14.95 2.96
N SER A 261 -9.58 -14.69 2.75
CA SER A 261 -8.97 -13.39 3.01
C SER A 261 -9.47 -12.34 2.01
N ALA A 262 -9.50 -12.69 0.72
CA ALA A 262 -9.95 -11.81 -0.36
C ALA A 262 -11.39 -11.32 -0.15
N ALA A 263 -12.26 -12.18 0.40
CA ALA A 263 -13.64 -11.81 0.75
C ALA A 263 -13.75 -10.63 1.73
N GLY A 264 -12.75 -10.41 2.59
CA GLY A 264 -12.68 -9.26 3.53
C GLY A 264 -11.99 -8.02 2.97
N ALA A 265 -11.56 -8.05 1.71
CA ALA A 265 -10.88 -6.94 1.03
C ALA A 265 -11.68 -6.37 -0.15
N ARG A 266 -12.91 -6.85 -0.37
CA ARG A 266 -13.79 -6.43 -1.48
C ARG A 266 -14.04 -4.92 -1.50
N ALA A 267 -14.47 -4.43 -2.66
CA ALA A 267 -14.65 -3.01 -2.91
C ALA A 267 -15.64 -2.36 -1.93
N ASN A 268 -16.66 -3.07 -1.46
CA ASN A 268 -17.58 -2.56 -0.44
C ASN A 268 -16.89 -2.26 0.90
N TYR A 269 -15.96 -3.12 1.36
CA TYR A 269 -15.17 -2.89 2.57
C TYR A 269 -14.27 -1.67 2.43
N THR A 270 -13.60 -1.56 1.28
CA THR A 270 -12.73 -0.42 0.96
C THR A 270 -13.52 0.89 0.88
N TYR A 271 -14.64 0.88 0.16
CA TYR A 271 -15.53 2.04 0.02
C TYR A 271 -16.07 2.51 1.38
N MET A 272 -16.56 1.59 2.22
CA MET A 272 -17.02 1.94 3.57
C MET A 272 -15.89 2.44 4.46
N THR A 273 -14.68 1.90 4.32
CA THR A 273 -13.50 2.38 5.04
C THR A 273 -13.23 3.85 4.70
N ILE A 274 -13.31 4.23 3.43
CA ILE A 274 -13.09 5.61 2.98
C ILE A 274 -14.25 6.54 3.38
N MET A 275 -15.50 6.13 3.11
CA MET A 275 -16.65 7.05 3.16
C MET A 275 -17.26 7.21 4.55
N ASN A 276 -17.16 6.18 5.41
CA ASN A 276 -17.77 6.23 6.74
C ASN A 276 -16.81 6.71 7.84
N ASN A 277 -15.54 6.92 7.52
CA ASN A 277 -14.51 7.30 8.49
C ASN A 277 -13.87 8.60 8.05
N THR A 278 -14.35 9.73 8.58
CA THR A 278 -13.97 11.06 8.07
C THR A 278 -12.75 11.66 8.76
N ASP A 279 -12.41 11.16 9.95
CA ASP A 279 -11.19 11.47 10.68
C ASP A 279 -10.14 10.35 10.53
N ILE A 280 -8.88 10.69 10.77
CA ILE A 280 -7.75 9.79 10.53
C ILE A 280 -7.70 8.61 11.50
N ASP A 281 -8.18 8.77 12.74
CA ASP A 281 -8.15 7.70 13.75
C ASP A 281 -9.20 6.63 13.43
N SER A 282 -10.43 7.02 13.08
CA SER A 282 -11.46 6.09 12.63
C SER A 282 -11.08 5.41 11.31
N PHE A 283 -10.47 6.15 10.38
CA PHE A 283 -9.99 5.59 9.12
C PHE A 283 -8.90 4.54 9.36
N TYR A 284 -7.88 4.89 10.15
CA TYR A 284 -6.79 3.99 10.54
C TYR A 284 -7.32 2.73 11.25
N ASN A 285 -8.21 2.90 12.22
CA ASN A 285 -8.78 1.78 12.96
C ASN A 285 -9.57 0.84 12.05
N ARG A 286 -10.44 1.39 11.18
CA ARG A 286 -11.24 0.57 10.26
C ARG A 286 -10.38 -0.10 9.19
N TYR A 287 -9.36 0.59 8.70
CA TYR A 287 -8.36 0.07 7.77
C TYR A 287 -7.68 -1.20 8.31
N LEU A 288 -7.55 -1.31 9.64
CA LEU A 288 -7.02 -2.47 10.38
C LEU A 288 -8.10 -3.44 10.91
N GLY A 289 -9.36 -3.24 10.54
CA GLY A 289 -10.46 -4.11 10.94
C GLY A 289 -10.97 -3.87 12.37
N GLN A 290 -10.66 -2.72 12.97
CA GLN A 290 -11.01 -2.39 14.35
C GLN A 290 -12.07 -1.27 14.46
N PRO A 291 -13.00 -1.36 15.43
CA PRO A 291 -13.40 -2.59 16.11
C PRO A 291 -14.07 -3.57 15.12
N GLN A 292 -14.24 -4.82 15.54
CA GLN A 292 -15.06 -5.78 14.78
C GLN A 292 -16.49 -5.24 14.64
N LEU A 293 -16.97 -5.12 13.41
CA LEU A 293 -18.34 -4.71 13.14
C LEU A 293 -19.31 -5.87 13.40
N LYS A 294 -20.45 -5.56 14.03
CA LYS A 294 -21.49 -6.56 14.32
C LYS A 294 -22.01 -7.17 13.02
N GLY A 295 -21.92 -8.49 12.91
CA GLY A 295 -22.41 -9.23 11.74
C GLY A 295 -21.49 -9.20 10.52
N ASP A 296 -20.27 -8.66 10.65
CA ASP A 296 -19.25 -8.73 9.60
C ASP A 296 -18.62 -10.12 9.54
N PRO A 297 -18.84 -10.90 8.45
CA PRO A 297 -18.31 -12.26 8.35
C PRO A 297 -16.81 -12.31 8.00
N HIS A 298 -16.23 -11.19 7.57
CA HIS A 298 -14.82 -11.09 7.17
C HIS A 298 -14.15 -9.86 7.81
N PRO A 299 -14.05 -9.80 9.15
CA PRO A 299 -13.67 -8.60 9.90
C PRO A 299 -12.17 -8.24 9.84
N TRP A 300 -11.43 -8.78 8.88
CA TRP A 300 -9.96 -8.76 8.86
C TRP A 300 -9.39 -7.34 8.78
N GLY A 301 -10.09 -6.41 8.13
CA GLY A 301 -9.53 -5.12 7.71
C GLY A 301 -8.72 -5.25 6.43
N ILE A 302 -8.75 -4.21 5.58
CA ILE A 302 -8.19 -4.28 4.22
C ILE A 302 -6.67 -4.48 4.19
N HIS A 303 -5.94 -3.98 5.21
CA HIS A 303 -4.51 -4.23 5.36
C HIS A 303 -4.21 -5.70 5.62
N ASN A 304 -4.82 -6.26 6.67
CA ASN A 304 -4.59 -7.62 7.08
C ASN A 304 -5.13 -8.62 6.04
N ALA A 305 -6.29 -8.33 5.46
CA ALA A 305 -6.88 -9.13 4.39
C ALA A 305 -5.91 -9.22 3.20
N GLY A 306 -5.39 -8.10 2.71
CA GLY A 306 -4.48 -8.09 1.56
C GLY A 306 -3.19 -8.89 1.78
N HIS A 307 -2.52 -8.76 2.93
CA HIS A 307 -1.38 -9.63 3.29
C HIS A 307 -1.75 -11.12 3.21
N TYR A 308 -2.89 -11.50 3.78
CA TYR A 308 -3.32 -12.90 3.82
C TYR A 308 -4.02 -13.38 2.55
N ILE A 309 -4.29 -12.52 1.54
CA ILE A 309 -4.59 -12.99 0.17
C ILE A 309 -3.36 -13.67 -0.41
N ILE A 310 -2.16 -13.18 -0.09
CA ILE A 310 -0.89 -13.78 -0.50
C ILE A 310 -0.60 -15.01 0.38
N GLY A 311 -0.67 -14.81 1.69
CA GLY A 311 -0.45 -15.85 2.70
C GLY A 311 0.94 -16.50 2.58
N GLY A 312 1.05 -17.75 3.04
CA GLY A 312 2.28 -18.53 2.88
C GLY A 312 3.49 -17.98 3.66
N ASP A 313 4.68 -18.14 3.07
CA ASP A 313 5.97 -17.75 3.64
C ASP A 313 6.85 -17.13 2.53
N PRO A 314 7.27 -15.86 2.68
CA PRO A 314 7.13 -15.03 3.88
C PRO A 314 5.88 -14.13 3.88
N GLY A 315 5.01 -14.19 2.86
CA GLY A 315 3.87 -13.26 2.70
C GLY A 315 2.90 -13.24 3.90
N GLY A 316 2.73 -14.36 4.61
CA GLY A 316 1.93 -14.45 5.83
C GLY A 316 2.67 -14.12 7.13
N ASP A 317 3.95 -13.74 7.08
CA ASP A 317 4.74 -13.32 8.24
C ASP A 317 4.79 -11.79 8.29
N PHE A 318 4.17 -11.22 9.32
CA PHE A 318 4.12 -9.78 9.55
C PHE A 318 5.47 -9.06 9.42
N TYR A 319 6.59 -9.69 9.82
CA TYR A 319 7.90 -9.04 9.81
C TYR A 319 8.60 -9.12 8.46
N CYS A 320 8.47 -10.24 7.76
CA CYS A 320 9.18 -10.49 6.51
C CYS A 320 8.27 -10.57 5.27
N SER A 321 7.01 -10.12 5.37
CA SER A 321 6.06 -10.08 4.24
C SER A 321 6.58 -9.38 2.97
N PRO A 322 7.48 -8.37 3.00
CA PRO A 322 8.10 -7.85 1.77
C PRO A 322 8.97 -8.86 1.02
N GLY A 323 9.29 -9.99 1.63
CA GLY A 323 9.98 -11.09 0.99
C GLY A 323 9.14 -11.81 -0.06
N ASP A 324 7.82 -11.57 -0.11
CA ASP A 324 7.01 -11.89 -1.27
C ASP A 324 6.90 -10.63 -2.17
N PRO A 325 7.28 -10.71 -3.47
CA PRO A 325 7.17 -9.57 -4.38
C PRO A 325 5.77 -8.95 -4.50
N VAL A 326 4.71 -9.67 -4.12
CA VAL A 326 3.34 -9.15 -4.16
C VAL A 326 3.05 -8.14 -3.04
N PHE A 327 3.87 -8.08 -1.98
CA PHE A 327 3.77 -7.07 -0.92
C PHE A 327 3.68 -5.64 -1.47
N TYR A 328 4.48 -5.33 -2.49
CA TYR A 328 4.55 -3.97 -3.06
C TYR A 328 3.27 -3.58 -3.81
N PHE A 329 2.54 -4.56 -4.35
CA PHE A 329 1.24 -4.35 -5.00
C PHE A 329 0.13 -4.14 -3.99
N HIS A 330 0.16 -4.95 -2.92
CA HIS A 330 -0.72 -4.80 -1.78
C HIS A 330 -0.57 -3.41 -1.16
N HIS A 331 0.66 -2.99 -0.85
CA HIS A 331 0.91 -1.65 -0.31
C HIS A 331 0.69 -0.52 -1.32
N GLY A 332 0.80 -0.78 -2.63
CA GLY A 332 0.33 0.14 -3.65
C GLY A 332 -1.19 0.38 -3.58
N MET A 333 -1.99 -0.68 -3.38
CA MET A 333 -3.44 -0.56 -3.22
C MET A 333 -3.80 0.14 -1.91
N LEU A 334 -3.06 -0.13 -0.85
CA LEU A 334 -3.27 0.55 0.43
C LEU A 334 -2.94 2.05 0.38
N ASP A 335 -1.85 2.41 -0.30
CA ASP A 335 -1.49 3.81 -0.54
C ASP A 335 -2.53 4.52 -1.42
N ARG A 336 -3.06 3.82 -2.44
CA ARG A 336 -4.21 4.28 -3.22
C ARG A 336 -5.43 4.57 -2.33
N VAL A 337 -5.79 3.66 -1.44
CA VAL A 337 -6.95 3.84 -0.54
C VAL A 337 -6.75 5.06 0.38
N TRP A 338 -5.54 5.23 0.92
CA TRP A 338 -5.23 6.41 1.73
C TRP A 338 -5.30 7.69 0.91
N TRP A 339 -4.77 7.70 -0.31
CA TRP A 339 -4.87 8.85 -1.21
C TRP A 339 -6.32 9.23 -1.52
N ILE A 340 -7.16 8.26 -1.88
CA ILE A 340 -8.59 8.51 -2.15
C ILE A 340 -9.27 9.10 -0.91
N TRP A 341 -8.92 8.61 0.29
CA TRP A 341 -9.41 9.16 1.55
C TRP A 341 -8.93 10.60 1.80
N GLN A 342 -7.65 10.90 1.57
CA GLN A 342 -7.07 12.23 1.71
C GLN A 342 -7.79 13.23 0.79
N MET A 343 -8.00 12.85 -0.46
CA MET A 343 -8.57 13.73 -1.49
C MET A 343 -10.09 13.93 -1.38
N GLN A 344 -10.77 13.24 -0.46
CA GLN A 344 -12.16 13.60 -0.13
C GLN A 344 -12.26 15.01 0.47
N ASP A 345 -11.26 15.39 1.27
CA ASP A 345 -11.15 16.68 1.96
C ASP A 345 -9.66 17.00 2.23
N PRO A 346 -8.91 17.38 1.19
CA PRO A 346 -7.46 17.46 1.27
C PRO A 346 -6.95 18.52 2.26
N GLU A 347 -7.74 19.56 2.54
CA GLU A 347 -7.38 20.63 3.47
C GLU A 347 -7.19 20.10 4.91
N HIS A 348 -8.03 19.15 5.30
CA HIS A 348 -8.02 18.60 6.66
C HIS A 348 -7.34 17.22 6.73
N ARG A 349 -7.25 16.50 5.60
CA ARG A 349 -6.84 15.09 5.60
C ARG A 349 -5.42 14.82 5.12
N VAL A 350 -4.84 15.67 4.26
CA VAL A 350 -3.47 15.42 3.74
C VAL A 350 -2.47 15.34 4.89
N ASN A 351 -2.54 16.28 5.82
CA ASN A 351 -1.64 16.37 6.96
C ASN A 351 -2.15 15.67 8.22
N ALA A 352 -3.25 14.91 8.12
CA ALA A 352 -3.79 14.19 9.27
C ALA A 352 -2.89 12.99 9.60
N VAL A 353 -2.59 12.83 10.90
CA VAL A 353 -1.76 11.73 11.42
C VAL A 353 -2.53 11.05 12.55
N PRO A 354 -2.59 9.71 12.58
CA PRO A 354 -3.27 9.01 13.67
C PRO A 354 -2.73 9.41 15.05
N GLY A 355 -3.64 9.73 15.96
CA GLY A 355 -3.38 10.22 17.32
C GLY A 355 -3.71 9.19 18.40
N GLN A 356 -4.13 9.67 19.57
CA GLN A 356 -4.34 8.83 20.76
C GLN A 356 -5.48 7.83 20.64
N ALA A 357 -6.48 8.07 19.78
CA ALA A 357 -7.60 7.14 19.59
C ALA A 357 -7.28 6.03 18.57
N ALA A 358 -6.10 6.06 17.96
CA ALA A 358 -5.62 5.02 17.08
C ALA A 358 -5.18 3.79 17.88
N MET A 359 -5.76 2.64 17.55
CA MET A 359 -5.49 1.38 18.24
C MET A 359 -4.17 0.76 17.76
N PRO A 360 -3.34 0.20 18.65
CA PRO A 360 -2.17 -0.56 18.22
C PRO A 360 -2.57 -1.70 17.28
N MET A 361 -1.71 -1.99 16.30
CA MET A 361 -1.89 -3.13 15.40
C MET A 361 -2.20 -4.43 16.18
N PRO A 362 -3.27 -5.15 15.83
CA PRO A 362 -3.59 -6.41 16.49
C PRO A 362 -2.46 -7.44 16.36
N GLY A 363 -2.31 -8.34 17.34
CA GLY A 363 -1.43 -9.52 17.23
C GLY A 363 0.07 -9.31 17.51
N HIS A 364 0.54 -8.10 17.84
CA HIS A 364 1.94 -7.80 18.19
C HIS A 364 2.39 -8.29 19.60
N GLY A 365 1.81 -9.39 20.08
CA GLY A 365 1.98 -9.94 21.41
C GLY A 365 3.21 -10.85 21.61
N GLY A 366 4.20 -10.82 20.73
CA GLY A 366 5.45 -11.56 20.89
C GLY A 366 6.45 -10.82 21.78
N GLY A 367 6.41 -11.07 23.10
CA GLY A 367 7.62 -11.12 23.91
C GLY A 367 8.36 -9.83 24.29
N HIS A 368 7.72 -8.65 24.41
CA HIS A 368 8.21 -7.58 25.28
C HIS A 368 7.06 -6.91 26.03
N GLY A 369 6.66 -7.53 27.14
CA GLY A 369 5.59 -7.09 28.05
C GLY A 369 5.82 -5.76 28.78
N GLY A 370 6.68 -4.88 28.27
CA GLY A 370 6.93 -3.53 28.82
C GLY A 370 6.69 -2.37 27.84
N MET A 371 6.42 -2.65 26.56
CA MET A 371 6.27 -1.62 25.51
C MET A 371 4.82 -1.17 25.26
N LYS A 372 3.84 -1.71 25.99
CA LYS A 372 2.40 -1.46 25.73
C LYS A 372 1.86 -0.12 26.23
N THR A 373 2.65 0.68 26.97
CA THR A 373 2.18 1.96 27.53
C THR A 373 3.10 3.13 27.22
N ARG A 374 4.42 2.94 27.23
CA ARG A 374 5.38 4.05 27.02
C ARG A 374 5.55 4.47 25.56
N ALA A 375 5.54 3.55 24.60
CA ALA A 375 5.72 3.90 23.19
C ALA A 375 4.48 4.58 22.59
N ALA A 376 3.28 4.09 22.94
CA ALA A 376 2.02 4.74 22.58
C ALA A 376 1.89 6.13 23.26
N ALA A 377 2.28 6.26 24.53
CA ALA A 377 2.31 7.55 25.22
C ALA A 377 3.38 8.50 24.68
N ALA A 378 4.54 7.99 24.24
CA ALA A 378 5.61 8.80 23.66
C ALA A 378 5.26 9.29 22.23
N ALA A 379 4.63 8.44 21.41
CA ALA A 379 4.11 8.84 20.09
C ALA A 379 2.97 9.87 20.22
N ALA A 380 2.14 9.74 21.25
CA ALA A 380 1.08 10.70 21.58
C ALA A 380 1.58 12.04 22.14
N ALA A 381 2.84 12.12 22.58
CA ALA A 381 3.47 13.31 23.14
C ALA A 381 4.51 13.94 22.19
N ALA A 382 4.86 13.26 21.09
CA ALA A 382 5.77 13.77 20.09
C ALA A 382 5.06 14.80 19.22
N ASP A 383 5.70 15.95 18.99
CA ASP A 383 5.29 16.87 17.95
C ASP A 383 5.38 16.15 16.60
N VAL A 384 4.24 15.99 15.92
CA VAL A 384 4.13 15.30 14.63
C VAL A 384 5.10 15.91 13.59
N SER A 385 5.40 17.20 13.71
CA SER A 385 6.33 17.90 12.80
C SER A 385 7.80 17.47 12.95
N GLU A 386 8.15 16.81 14.06
CA GLU A 386 9.48 16.28 14.36
C GLU A 386 9.59 14.77 14.12
N LEU A 387 8.48 14.11 13.73
CA LEU A 387 8.50 12.68 13.42
C LEU A 387 9.28 12.41 12.13
N VAL A 388 10.10 11.36 12.17
CA VAL A 388 10.94 10.91 11.07
C VAL A 388 10.57 9.48 10.70
N VAL A 389 10.58 9.20 9.39
CA VAL A 389 10.56 7.85 8.85
C VAL A 389 11.99 7.47 8.49
N ASP A 390 12.53 6.47 9.18
CA ASP A 390 13.85 5.91 8.92
C ASP A 390 13.73 4.52 8.29
N LEU A 391 14.30 4.36 7.08
CA LEU A 391 14.34 3.07 6.38
C LEU A 391 15.73 2.40 6.47
N GLY A 392 16.57 2.88 7.38
CA GLY A 392 17.87 2.32 7.69
C GLY A 392 18.80 2.34 6.47
N TRP A 393 19.14 1.15 5.97
CA TRP A 393 20.07 1.00 4.84
C TRP A 393 19.41 1.07 3.46
N THR A 394 18.08 1.12 3.36
CA THR A 394 17.41 1.24 2.05
C THR A 394 17.25 2.69 1.61
N ALA A 395 17.06 3.63 2.53
CA ALA A 395 16.94 5.05 2.21
C ALA A 395 17.27 5.95 3.41
N PRO A 396 17.70 7.22 3.16
CA PRO A 396 17.90 8.20 4.22
C PRO A 396 16.63 8.47 5.04
N PRO A 397 16.77 8.89 6.31
CA PRO A 397 15.65 9.34 7.12
C PRO A 397 15.02 10.61 6.54
N VAL A 398 13.70 10.69 6.60
CA VAL A 398 12.91 11.82 6.07
C VAL A 398 11.84 12.26 7.06
N LYS A 399 11.47 13.54 7.07
CA LYS A 399 10.37 14.00 7.91
C LYS A 399 9.06 13.36 7.45
N LEU A 400 8.25 12.90 8.40
CA LEU A 400 6.98 12.24 8.12
C LEU A 400 6.06 13.12 7.28
N MET A 401 5.98 14.41 7.61
CA MET A 401 5.11 15.36 6.92
C MET A 401 5.48 15.57 5.44
N ASP A 402 6.73 15.33 5.06
CA ASP A 402 7.14 15.42 3.65
C ASP A 402 6.59 14.25 2.82
N LEU A 403 6.14 13.17 3.46
CA LEU A 403 5.64 11.96 2.79
C LEU A 403 4.11 11.95 2.66
N ASN A 404 3.40 12.76 3.43
CA ASN A 404 1.94 12.77 3.44
C ASN A 404 1.31 13.25 2.13
N GLU A 405 2.06 14.00 1.34
CA GLU A 405 1.59 14.59 0.08
C GLU A 405 2.27 13.92 -1.12
N GLN A 406 1.53 13.15 -1.91
CA GLN A 406 2.09 12.43 -3.06
C GLN A 406 2.26 13.30 -4.32
N LEU A 407 1.65 14.48 -4.35
CA LEU A 407 1.77 15.44 -5.45
C LEU A 407 2.67 16.60 -5.01
N GLY A 408 3.97 16.33 -4.99
CA GLY A 408 5.02 17.28 -4.68
C GLY A 408 5.70 17.12 -3.32
N GLY A 409 5.32 16.12 -2.52
CA GLY A 409 6.02 15.81 -1.27
C GLY A 409 7.45 15.32 -1.51
N LEU A 410 8.22 15.20 -0.43
CA LEU A 410 9.64 14.83 -0.43
C LEU A 410 10.45 15.64 -1.45
N GLY A 411 10.30 16.97 -1.42
CA GLY A 411 10.98 17.85 -2.37
C GLY A 411 10.62 17.64 -3.85
N GLY A 412 9.49 17.00 -4.15
CA GLY A 412 9.04 16.68 -5.50
C GLY A 412 9.39 15.26 -5.95
N GLU A 413 10.09 14.46 -5.14
CA GLU A 413 10.35 13.05 -5.46
C GLU A 413 9.05 12.23 -5.47
N LEU A 414 8.09 12.57 -4.62
CA LEU A 414 6.73 12.06 -4.73
C LEU A 414 5.97 12.90 -5.76
N CYS A 415 5.75 12.32 -6.93
CA CYS A 415 4.90 12.90 -7.97
C CYS A 415 4.21 11.79 -8.77
N TYR A 416 3.09 11.31 -8.22
CA TYR A 416 2.30 10.26 -8.86
C TYR A 416 0.82 10.33 -8.49
N ILE A 417 0.00 9.66 -9.30
CA ILE A 417 -1.42 9.43 -9.08
C ILE A 417 -1.75 7.95 -9.24
N TYR A 418 -2.95 7.58 -8.79
CA TYR A 418 -3.56 6.30 -9.10
C TYR A 418 -4.64 6.49 -10.15
N VAL A 419 -4.76 5.49 -11.02
CA VAL A 419 -5.88 5.36 -11.95
C VAL A 419 -6.37 3.94 -11.91
#